data_AF-A0A556V8X9-F1
#
_entry.id   AF-A0A556V8X9-F1
#
_cell.length_a   1.000
_cell.length_b   1.000
_cell.length_c   1.000
_cell.angle_alpha   90.00
_cell.angle_beta   90.00
_cell.angle_gamma   90.00
#
_symmetry.space_group_name_H-M   'P 1'
#
loop_
_entity.id
_entity.type
_entity.pdbx_description
1 polymer ?
#
loop_
_entity_poly.entity_id
_entity_poly.type
_entity_poly.pdbx_seq_one_letter_code
_entity_poly.pdbx_strand_id
1 'polypeptide(L)'
;MKAVLLADTEIELFSTDMPPNRTVDFVAGCYSTDSCKCKLRDIACLKCGNVVGYHVVAPCKPCLLSCNNGHFWMFNSEAVSTINRLDASGVNLLLWGDLPELEESEDETTDRLLEEEYIR
;
A
#
# COMPACT_ATOMS: atom_id res chain seq x y z
N MET A 1 2.18 -7.49 -6.37
CA MET A 1 3.30 -7.25 -7.30
C MET A 1 4.61 -7.17 -6.53
N LYS A 2 5.72 -7.74 -7.03
CA LYS A 2 7.05 -7.55 -6.41
C LYS A 2 7.44 -6.07 -6.48
N ALA A 3 7.93 -5.53 -5.37
CA ALA A 3 8.38 -4.16 -5.22
C ALA A 3 9.71 -4.15 -4.46
N VAL A 4 10.43 -3.04 -4.61
CA VAL A 4 11.68 -2.76 -3.90
C VAL A 4 11.62 -1.35 -3.35
N LEU A 5 12.29 -1.08 -2.23
CA LEU A 5 12.43 0.28 -1.75
C LEU A 5 13.43 1.01 -2.65
N LEU A 6 13.08 2.21 -3.10
CA LEU A 6 14.02 3.06 -3.85
C LEU A 6 15.24 3.44 -3.01
N ALA A 7 15.08 3.51 -1.69
CA ALA A 7 16.15 3.81 -0.75
C ALA A 7 17.01 2.58 -0.39
N ASP A 8 16.48 1.36 -0.58
CA ASP A 8 17.15 0.11 -0.24
C ASP A 8 16.62 -1.05 -1.09
N THR A 9 17.37 -1.41 -2.13
CA THR A 9 16.96 -2.45 -3.07
C THR A 9 17.19 -3.88 -2.57
N GLU A 10 17.86 -4.06 -1.43
CA GLU A 10 18.05 -5.39 -0.82
C GLU A 10 16.77 -5.90 -0.17
N ILE A 11 15.88 -4.98 0.24
CA ILE A 11 14.60 -5.32 0.84
C ILE A 11 13.59 -5.64 -0.27
N GLU A 12 13.26 -6.92 -0.38
CA GLU A 12 12.19 -7.40 -1.25
C GLU A 12 10.83 -7.25 -0.57
N LEU A 13 9.94 -6.52 -1.23
CA LEU A 13 8.58 -6.28 -0.78
C LEU A 13 7.57 -6.78 -1.81
N PHE A 14 6.34 -6.95 -1.36
CA PHE A 14 5.19 -7.04 -2.23
C PHE A 14 4.27 -5.85 -2.02
N SER A 15 3.64 -5.39 -3.08
CA SER A 15 2.72 -4.26 -3.04
C SER A 15 1.41 -4.59 -3.75
N THR A 16 0.33 -3.95 -3.30
CA THR A 16 -1.03 -4.12 -3.81
C THR A 16 -1.77 -2.79 -3.79
N ASP A 17 -2.68 -2.63 -4.73
CA ASP A 17 -3.58 -1.48 -4.89
C ASP A 17 -4.79 -1.56 -3.97
N MET A 18 -5.29 -2.78 -3.71
CA MET A 18 -6.45 -2.98 -2.87
C MET A 18 -6.07 -3.20 -1.40
N PRO A 19 -6.80 -2.58 -0.45
CA PRO A 19 -6.67 -2.92 0.95
C PRO A 19 -6.98 -4.42 1.15
N PRO A 20 -6.16 -5.16 1.92
CA PRO A 20 -6.42 -6.58 2.20
C PRO A 20 -7.63 -6.74 3.13
N ASN A 21 -8.84 -6.75 2.55
CA ASN A 21 -10.09 -6.79 3.29
C ASN A 21 -10.11 -7.91 4.34
N ARG A 22 -10.25 -7.52 5.62
CA ARG A 22 -10.41 -8.41 6.78
C ARG A 22 -9.26 -9.40 7.00
N THR A 23 -8.07 -9.15 6.47
CA THR A 23 -6.90 -10.02 6.68
C THR A 23 -5.78 -9.35 7.49
N VAL A 24 -5.70 -8.02 7.44
CA VAL A 24 -4.77 -7.22 8.23
C VAL A 24 -5.51 -6.07 8.90
N ASP A 25 -4.89 -5.51 9.94
CA ASP A 25 -5.33 -4.27 10.59
C ASP A 25 -4.11 -3.44 11.01
N PHE A 26 -4.33 -2.15 11.24
CA PHE A 26 -3.29 -1.22 11.64
C PHE A 26 -2.80 -1.47 13.06
N VAL A 27 -1.49 -1.31 13.25
CA VAL A 27 -0.83 -1.42 14.54
C VAL A 27 -0.18 -0.09 14.89
N ALA A 28 -0.26 0.26 16.18
CA ALA A 28 0.39 1.44 16.75
C ALA A 28 0.02 2.76 16.06
N GLY A 29 0.80 3.80 16.36
CA GLY A 29 0.70 5.12 15.74
C GLY A 29 1.47 5.21 14.43
N CYS A 30 1.29 6.31 13.72
CA CYS A 30 2.05 6.58 12.51
C CYS A 30 3.50 6.97 12.82
N TYR A 31 4.41 6.66 11.90
CA TYR A 31 5.82 7.03 11.99
C TYR A 31 6.36 7.43 10.61
N SER A 32 7.61 7.90 10.58
CA SER A 32 8.37 8.16 9.35
C SER A 32 9.76 7.52 9.48
N THR A 33 10.39 7.26 8.35
CA THR A 33 11.78 6.75 8.31
C THR A 33 12.76 7.90 8.11
N ASP A 34 14.05 7.62 8.23
CA ASP A 34 15.09 8.60 7.94
C ASP A 34 15.19 8.89 6.42
N SER A 35 14.80 7.92 5.59
CA SER A 35 14.88 8.00 4.13
C SER A 35 13.83 8.94 3.50
N CYS A 36 12.65 9.08 4.10
CA CYS A 36 11.62 9.99 3.61
C CYS A 36 10.64 10.43 4.69
N LYS A 37 9.88 11.51 4.41
CA LYS A 37 8.84 12.03 5.30
C LYS A 37 7.45 11.44 5.04
N CYS A 38 7.36 10.25 4.43
CA CYS A 38 6.09 9.56 4.32
C CYS A 38 5.56 9.22 5.72
N LYS A 39 4.25 9.37 5.92
CA LYS A 39 3.55 8.91 7.11
C LYS A 39 3.19 7.45 6.89
N LEU A 40 3.85 6.57 7.63
CA LEU A 40 3.70 5.12 7.55
C LEU A 40 2.96 4.60 8.77
N ARG A 41 2.29 3.47 8.62
CA ARG A 41 1.68 2.75 9.74
C ARG A 41 1.82 1.25 9.52
N ASP A 42 2.29 0.54 10.55
CA ASP A 42 2.44 -0.91 10.47
C ASP A 42 1.09 -1.59 10.36
N ILE A 43 1.08 -2.73 9.69
CA ILE A 43 -0.08 -3.61 9.57
C ILE A 43 0.27 -5.00 10.09
N ALA A 44 -0.63 -5.58 10.87
CA ALA A 44 -0.50 -6.94 11.38
C ALA A 44 -1.58 -7.85 10.83
N CYS A 45 -1.23 -9.12 10.65
CA CYS A 45 -2.18 -10.14 10.25
C CYS A 45 -3.18 -10.41 11.38
N LEU A 46 -4.47 -10.30 11.10
CA LEU A 46 -5.54 -10.53 12.07
C LEU A 46 -5.60 -11.97 12.60
N LYS A 47 -4.96 -12.93 11.92
CA LYS A 47 -4.95 -14.34 12.31
C LYS A 47 -3.79 -14.70 13.24
N CYS A 48 -2.57 -14.21 12.97
CA CYS A 48 -1.38 -14.58 13.74
C CYS A 48 -0.81 -13.45 14.61
N GLY A 49 -1.27 -12.20 14.43
CA GLY A 49 -0.85 -11.04 15.21
C GLY A 49 0.53 -10.47 14.83
N ASN A 50 1.27 -11.12 13.92
CA ASN A 50 2.57 -10.63 13.48
C ASN A 50 2.41 -9.42 12.56
N VAL A 51 3.33 -8.46 12.68
CA VAL A 51 3.50 -7.38 11.68
C VAL A 51 3.96 -8.00 10.38
N VAL A 52 3.23 -7.75 9.30
CA VAL A 52 3.47 -8.32 7.97
C VAL A 52 3.90 -7.29 6.94
N GLY A 53 3.87 -6.01 7.30
CA GLY A 53 4.19 -4.92 6.39
C GLY A 53 3.75 -3.58 6.95
N TYR A 54 3.56 -2.62 6.06
CA TYR A 54 3.10 -1.28 6.40
C TYR A 54 2.22 -0.68 5.30
N HIS A 55 1.44 0.32 5.69
CA HIS A 55 0.66 1.15 4.81
C HIS A 55 1.24 2.57 4.79
N VAL A 56 1.34 3.15 3.60
CA VAL A 56 1.69 4.56 3.40
C VAL A 56 0.42 5.39 3.57
N VAL A 57 0.18 5.84 4.81
CA VAL A 57 -0.97 6.69 5.17
C VAL A 57 -0.94 8.02 4.42
N ALA A 58 0.23 8.62 4.28
CA ALA A 58 0.39 9.83 3.46
C ALA A 58 1.78 9.86 2.81
N PRO A 59 1.88 9.89 1.47
CA PRO A 59 3.16 10.03 0.79
C PRO A 59 3.70 11.46 0.95
N CYS A 60 5.01 11.62 1.11
CA CYS A 60 5.61 12.95 1.01
C CYS A 60 5.74 13.37 -0.47
N LYS A 61 5.75 14.68 -0.73
CA LYS A 61 5.84 15.24 -2.09
C LYS A 61 7.00 14.67 -2.94
N PRO A 62 8.24 14.50 -2.42
CA PRO A 62 9.32 13.88 -3.19
C PRO A 62 9.03 12.43 -3.62
N CYS A 63 8.41 11.62 -2.77
CA CYS A 63 8.04 10.24 -3.11
C CYS A 63 6.90 10.19 -4.12
N LEU A 64 5.93 11.10 -4.00
CA LEU A 64 4.81 11.22 -4.93
C LEU A 64 5.28 11.61 -6.35
N LEU A 65 6.29 12.48 -6.45
CA LEU A 65 6.85 12.94 -7.73
C LEU A 65 7.95 12.00 -8.29
N SER A 66 8.41 11.01 -7.51
CA SER A 66 9.36 10.01 -7.99
C SER A 66 8.67 8.91 -8.79
N CYS A 67 9.45 8.01 -9.39
CA CYS A 67 8.92 6.81 -10.02
C CYS A 67 8.40 5.84 -8.95
N ASN A 68 7.10 5.85 -8.70
CA ASN A 68 6.40 4.93 -7.82
C ASN A 68 5.30 4.19 -8.61
N ASN A 69 4.80 3.09 -8.05
CA ASN A 69 3.72 2.30 -8.65
C ASN A 69 2.32 2.69 -8.12
N GLY A 70 2.21 3.76 -7.32
CA GLY A 70 0.94 4.19 -6.73
C GLY A 70 0.38 3.25 -5.65
N HIS A 71 1.12 2.23 -5.20
CA HIS A 71 0.63 1.31 -4.18
C HIS A 71 0.95 1.85 -2.78
N PHE A 72 -0.08 1.93 -1.95
CA PHE A 72 0.07 2.35 -0.56
C PHE A 72 0.23 1.18 0.41
N TRP A 73 0.00 -0.06 -0.04
CA TRP A 73 0.11 -1.26 0.80
C TRP A 73 1.37 -2.04 0.45
N MET A 74 2.23 -2.22 1.44
CA MET A 74 3.54 -2.88 1.31
C MET A 74 3.64 -4.05 2.30
N PHE A 75 4.14 -5.18 1.84
CA PHE A 75 4.29 -6.42 2.61
C PHE A 75 5.71 -6.92 2.55
N ASN A 76 6.24 -7.35 3.69
CA ASN A 76 7.56 -7.98 3.75
C ASN A 76 7.49 -9.35 3.08
N SER A 77 8.36 -9.61 2.12
CA SER A 77 8.37 -10.87 1.35
C SER A 77 8.54 -12.12 2.22
N GLU A 78 9.23 -11.99 3.35
CA GLU A 78 9.41 -13.07 4.33
C GLU A 78 8.15 -13.37 5.17
N ALA A 79 7.20 -12.42 5.23
CA ALA A 79 6.03 -12.50 6.10
C ALA A 79 4.73 -12.93 5.37
N VAL A 80 4.72 -12.91 4.03
CA VAL A 80 3.53 -13.21 3.22
C VAL A 80 3.85 -14.13 2.06
N SER A 81 2.82 -14.80 1.55
CA SER A 81 2.86 -15.48 0.25
C SER A 81 2.03 -14.72 -0.76
N THR A 82 2.46 -14.71 -2.03
CA THR A 82 1.78 -13.95 -3.08
C THR A 82 1.18 -14.81 -4.17
N ILE A 83 0.08 -14.33 -4.73
CA ILE A 83 -0.55 -14.89 -5.91
C ILE A 83 -0.79 -13.75 -6.88
N ASN A 84 -0.46 -13.93 -8.16
CA ASN A 84 -0.74 -12.93 -9.17
C ASN A 84 -2.24 -12.91 -9.47
N ARG A 85 -2.83 -11.71 -9.55
CA ARG A 85 -4.22 -11.52 -9.92
C ARG A 85 -4.40 -11.84 -11.41
N LEU A 86 -5.47 -12.56 -11.74
CA LEU A 86 -5.87 -12.79 -13.12
C LEU A 86 -6.81 -11.68 -13.58
N ASP A 87 -6.81 -11.42 -14.89
CA ASP A 87 -7.76 -10.49 -15.51
C ASP A 87 -9.20 -11.04 -15.48
N ALA A 88 -10.16 -10.28 -16.01
CA ALA A 88 -11.56 -10.70 -16.06
C ALA A 88 -11.80 -11.98 -16.88
N SER A 89 -10.87 -12.37 -17.75
CA SER A 89 -10.94 -13.64 -18.50
C SER A 89 -10.58 -14.84 -17.64
N GLY A 90 -9.84 -14.63 -16.54
CA GLY A 90 -9.32 -15.69 -15.68
C GLY A 90 -8.19 -16.51 -16.32
N VAL A 91 -7.63 -16.04 -17.45
CA VAL A 91 -6.57 -16.75 -18.19
C VAL A 91 -5.25 -15.98 -18.11
N ASN A 92 -5.27 -14.66 -18.33
CA ASN A 92 -4.05 -13.86 -18.30
C ASN A 92 -3.85 -13.22 -16.93
N LEU A 93 -2.60 -12.83 -16.67
CA LEU A 93 -2.27 -12.00 -15.51
C LEU A 93 -2.85 -10.60 -15.72
N LEU A 94 -3.50 -10.07 -14.69
CA LEU A 94 -3.92 -8.68 -14.67
C LEU A 94 -2.69 -7.80 -14.56
N LEU A 95 -2.44 -7.00 -15.60
CA LEU A 95 -1.37 -6.01 -15.60
C LEU A 95 -1.89 -4.68 -15.04
N TRP A 96 -0.97 -3.86 -14.56
CA TRP A 96 -1.30 -2.58 -13.96
C TRP A 96 -2.01 -1.61 -14.92
N GLY A 97 -1.55 -1.57 -16.17
CA GLY A 97 -2.16 -0.74 -17.21
C GLY A 97 -3.60 -1.13 -17.58
N ASP A 98 -4.05 -2.28 -17.09
CA ASP A 98 -5.38 -2.85 -17.36
C ASP A 98 -6.29 -2.79 -16.12
N LEU A 99 -5.89 -2.08 -15.06
CA LEU A 99 -6.75 -1.91 -13.89
C LEU A 99 -7.99 -1.07 -14.24
N PRO A 100 -9.16 -1.44 -13.72
CA PRO A 100 -10.36 -0.62 -13.85
C PRO A 100 -10.16 0.71 -13.09
N GLU A 101 -10.70 1.80 -13.65
CA GLU A 101 -10.84 3.05 -12.93
C GLU A 101 -11.67 2.81 -11.66
N LEU A 102 -11.22 3.36 -10.53
CA LEU A 102 -11.98 3.27 -9.27
C LEU A 102 -13.29 4.06 -9.46
N GLU A 103 -14.42 3.38 -9.35
CA GLU A 103 -15.72 4.06 -9.21
C GLU A 103 -15.72 4.80 -7.87
N GLU A 104 -15.86 6.13 -7.88
CA GLU A 104 -15.94 6.93 -6.66
C GLU A 104 -17.19 6.50 -5.86
N SER A 105 -17.01 5.71 -4.80
CA SER A 105 -18.10 5.39 -3.89
C SER A 105 -18.41 6.61 -3.01
N GLU A 106 -19.68 7.00 -2.93
CA GLU A 106 -20.17 8.22 -2.24
C GLU A 106 -19.78 8.33 -0.74
N ASP A 107 -19.25 7.27 -0.14
CA ASP A 107 -18.76 7.21 1.25
C ASP A 107 -17.39 7.93 1.47
N GLU A 108 -16.64 8.27 0.41
CA GLU A 108 -15.32 8.95 0.52
C GLU A 108 -15.40 10.45 0.91
N THR A 109 -16.59 11.04 0.93
CA THR A 109 -16.76 12.48 1.20
C THR A 109 -16.40 12.90 2.62
N THR A 110 -16.41 11.98 3.58
CA THR A 110 -16.10 12.28 4.98
C THR A 110 -14.60 12.18 5.28
N ASP A 111 -13.88 11.27 4.62
CA ASP A 111 -12.42 11.10 4.80
C ASP A 111 -11.61 12.16 4.04
N ARG A 112 -12.06 12.62 2.86
CA ARG A 112 -11.39 13.69 2.09
C ARG A 112 -11.25 15.00 2.87
N LEU A 113 -12.21 15.33 3.74
CA LEU A 113 -12.17 16.57 4.55
C LEU A 113 -11.12 16.52 5.67
N LEU A 114 -10.71 15.32 6.12
CA LEU A 114 -9.65 15.17 7.12
C LEU A 114 -8.25 15.16 6.49
N GLU A 115 -8.13 14.76 5.23
CA GLU A 115 -6.85 14.72 4.51
C GLU A 115 -6.39 16.11 4.04
N GLU A 116 -7.30 17.02 3.71
CA GLU A 116 -6.97 18.40 3.32
C GLU A 116 -6.29 19.21 4.44
N GLU A 117 -6.46 18.82 5.70
CA GLU A 117 -5.82 19.49 6.84
C GLU A 117 -4.33 19.13 6.98
N TYR A 118 -3.85 18.07 6.31
CA TYR A 118 -2.46 17.61 6.35
C TYR A 118 -1.63 18.01 5.12
N ILE A 119 -2.18 18.80 4.20
CA ILE A 119 -1.49 19.33 3.00
C ILE A 119 -0.80 20.69 3.30
N ARG A 120 -0.69 21.11 4.56
CA ARG A 120 0.04 22.33 4.95
C ARG A 120 1.41 22.09 5.55
#